data_AF-I0ZA42-F1
#
_entry.id   AF-I0ZA42-F1
#
_cell.length_a   1.000
_cell.length_b   1.000
_cell.length_c   1.000
_cell.angle_alpha   90.00
_cell.angle_beta   90.00
_cell.angle_gamma   90.00
#
_symmetry.space_group_name_H-M   'P 1'
#
loop_
_entity.id
_entity.type
_entity.pdbx_description
1 polymer ?
#
loop_
_entity_poly.entity_id
_entity_poly.type
_entity_poly.pdbx_seq_one_letter_code
_entity_poly.pdbx_strand_id
1 'polypeptide(L)'
;DMCWVCLGESTSSEPLCCPCKCPRPVHAHCLARWQLHSAGTRYGCATCSTALEETTCRFCEAQLPDWKPILTPSAEEVAKASPTMSVTFNGQVHHVTVKGGPNGYSDFIRDIQSIFGITTEHDMQLAFDCADPISGQLLKLNGAGAYQAAVHCATISAAKRLRGWSRQRRTVAPAAPVADAEALSQLESPSTPPRHMPNAHPCWD
;
A
#
# COMPACT_ATOMS: atom_id res chain seq x y z
N ASP A 1 -3.75 -33.04 -11.17
CA ASP A 1 -2.80 -32.00 -10.72
C ASP A 1 -3.44 -31.08 -9.69
N MET A 2 -2.66 -30.62 -8.72
CA MET A 2 -3.11 -29.78 -7.61
C MET A 2 -2.11 -28.65 -7.38
N CYS A 3 -2.61 -27.44 -7.12
CA CYS A 3 -1.76 -26.28 -6.81
C CYS A 3 -0.94 -26.55 -5.55
N TRP A 4 0.39 -26.44 -5.61
CA TRP A 4 1.26 -26.70 -4.45
C TRP A 4 1.22 -25.61 -3.37
N VAL A 5 0.62 -24.45 -3.65
CA VAL A 5 0.47 -23.35 -2.68
C VAL A 5 -0.83 -23.47 -1.90
N CYS A 6 -1.97 -23.66 -2.60
CA CYS A 6 -3.29 -23.68 -1.95
C CYS A 6 -3.86 -25.09 -1.76
N LEU A 7 -3.16 -26.13 -2.22
CA LEU A 7 -3.55 -27.53 -2.07
C LEU A 7 -4.99 -27.84 -2.55
N GLY A 8 -5.47 -27.10 -3.56
CA GLY A 8 -6.82 -27.26 -4.11
C GLY A 8 -7.94 -26.51 -3.37
N GLU A 9 -7.63 -25.75 -2.32
CA GLU A 9 -8.62 -24.99 -1.53
C GLU A 9 -9.06 -23.67 -2.17
N SER A 10 -8.42 -23.27 -3.27
CA SER A 10 -8.76 -22.03 -3.97
C SER A 10 -10.11 -22.15 -4.68
N THR A 11 -10.97 -21.15 -4.52
CA THR A 11 -12.21 -20.99 -5.31
C THR A 11 -11.95 -20.48 -6.72
N SER A 12 -10.70 -20.18 -7.09
CA SER A 12 -10.36 -19.74 -8.43
C SER A 12 -10.51 -20.89 -9.43
N SER A 13 -11.33 -20.71 -10.46
CA SER A 13 -11.36 -21.58 -11.66
C SER A 13 -10.15 -21.36 -12.58
N GLU A 14 -9.09 -20.70 -12.08
CA GLU A 14 -7.89 -20.39 -12.83
C GLU A 14 -7.13 -21.68 -13.19
N PRO A 15 -6.62 -21.83 -14.43
CA PRO A 15 -5.83 -22.99 -14.80
C PRO A 15 -4.50 -23.04 -14.05
N LEU A 16 -4.03 -24.26 -13.77
CA LEU A 16 -2.69 -24.49 -13.26
C LEU A 16 -1.65 -24.27 -14.36
N CYS A 17 -0.52 -23.67 -13.99
CA CYS A 17 0.64 -23.51 -14.85
C CYS A 17 1.90 -24.11 -14.22
N CYS A 18 2.92 -24.33 -15.05
CA CYS A 18 4.25 -24.76 -14.61
C CYS A 18 5.24 -23.61 -14.90
N PRO A 19 5.56 -22.74 -13.92
CA PRO A 19 6.39 -21.55 -14.15
C PRO A 19 7.86 -21.89 -14.44
N CYS A 20 8.25 -23.15 -14.25
CA CYS A 20 9.58 -23.67 -14.52
C CYS A 20 9.50 -25.18 -14.84
N LYS A 21 10.67 -25.82 -15.02
CA LYS A 21 10.78 -27.25 -15.35
C LYS A 21 10.45 -28.20 -14.19
N CYS A 22 10.23 -27.68 -12.98
CA CYS A 22 9.85 -28.53 -11.85
C CYS A 22 8.42 -29.06 -12.03
N PRO A 23 8.13 -30.31 -11.64
CA PRO A 23 6.79 -30.89 -11.72
C PRO A 23 5.89 -30.39 -10.58
N ARG A 24 5.72 -29.07 -10.49
CA ARG A 24 5.00 -28.38 -9.41
C ARG A 24 4.00 -27.37 -9.98
N PRO A 25 2.78 -27.84 -10.33
CA PRO A 25 1.75 -26.98 -10.92
C PRO A 25 1.18 -25.99 -9.89
N VAL A 26 0.88 -24.77 -10.31
CA VAL A 26 0.43 -23.66 -9.44
C VAL A 26 -0.50 -22.72 -10.19
N HIS A 27 -1.44 -22.07 -9.50
CA HIS A 27 -2.17 -20.93 -10.09
C HIS A 27 -1.25 -19.71 -10.16
N ALA A 28 -1.41 -18.83 -11.15
CA ALA A 28 -0.57 -17.65 -11.28
C ALA A 28 -0.74 -16.71 -10.07
N HIS A 29 -1.98 -16.53 -9.57
CA HIS A 29 -2.24 -15.76 -8.35
C HIS A 29 -1.60 -16.36 -7.09
N CYS A 30 -1.68 -17.68 -6.94
CA CYS A 30 -1.06 -18.35 -5.80
C CYS A 30 0.45 -18.19 -5.82
N LEU A 31 1.07 -18.32 -6.99
CA LEU A 31 2.50 -18.08 -7.17
C LEU A 31 2.86 -16.62 -6.85
N ALA A 32 2.12 -15.65 -7.40
CA ALA A 32 2.36 -14.24 -7.17
C ALA A 32 2.28 -13.86 -5.68
N ARG A 33 1.29 -14.41 -4.96
CA ARG A 33 1.15 -14.22 -3.51
C ARG A 33 2.32 -14.84 -2.75
N TRP A 34 2.73 -16.06 -3.09
CA TRP A 34 3.89 -16.71 -2.49
C TRP A 34 5.18 -15.92 -2.73
N GLN A 35 5.39 -15.41 -3.96
CA GLN A 35 6.53 -14.55 -4.30
C GLN A 35 6.52 -13.28 -3.45
N LEU A 36 5.37 -12.61 -3.31
CA LEU A 36 5.26 -11.43 -2.46
C LEU A 36 5.60 -11.75 -0.99
N HIS A 37 5.11 -12.85 -0.43
CA HIS A 37 5.38 -13.25 0.96
C HIS A 37 6.84 -13.63 1.20
N SER A 38 7.51 -14.12 0.15
CA SER A 38 8.92 -14.52 0.19
C SER A 38 9.86 -13.36 -0.14
N ALA A 39 9.35 -12.16 -0.42
CA ALA A 39 10.14 -11.04 -0.91
C ALA A 39 11.32 -10.69 0.02
N GLY A 40 12.51 -10.57 -0.56
CA GLY A 40 13.74 -10.30 0.18
C GLY A 40 14.36 -11.52 0.87
N THR A 41 13.71 -12.68 0.82
CA THR A 41 14.26 -13.94 1.33
C THR A 41 15.28 -14.48 0.34
N ARG A 42 16.45 -14.86 0.84
CA ARG A 42 17.55 -15.41 0.04
C ARG A 42 17.78 -16.87 0.40
N TYR A 43 18.14 -17.67 -0.60
CA TYR A 43 18.67 -19.01 -0.43
C TYR A 43 20.01 -19.16 -1.15
N GLY A 44 20.78 -20.16 -0.74
CA GLY A 44 22.15 -20.39 -1.19
C GLY A 44 23.17 -20.12 -0.08
N CYS A 45 24.46 -20.26 -0.39
CA CYS A 45 25.54 -20.05 0.56
C CYS A 45 26.12 -18.64 0.41
N ALA A 46 26.42 -18.01 1.55
CA ALA A 46 26.91 -16.63 1.65
C ALA A 46 28.18 -16.36 0.83
N THR A 47 28.94 -17.40 0.49
CA THR A 47 30.21 -17.28 -0.22
C THR A 47 30.17 -17.70 -1.70
N CYS A 48 29.04 -18.15 -2.25
CA CYS A 48 28.99 -18.66 -3.62
C CYS A 48 27.91 -18.04 -4.51
N SER A 49 26.64 -18.18 -4.16
CA SER A 49 25.51 -17.65 -4.93
C SER A 49 24.33 -17.48 -3.99
N THR A 50 23.78 -16.27 -3.97
CA THR A 50 22.54 -15.98 -3.25
C THR A 50 21.49 -15.61 -4.27
N ALA A 51 20.43 -16.42 -4.36
CA ALA A 51 19.27 -16.15 -5.19
C ALA A 51 18.10 -15.70 -4.31
N LEU A 52 17.19 -14.92 -4.89
CA LEU A 52 15.98 -14.45 -4.21
C LEU A 52 14.86 -15.48 -4.39
N GLU A 53 14.21 -15.86 -3.29
CA GLU A 53 13.11 -16.84 -3.34
C GLU A 53 11.96 -16.35 -4.20
N GLU A 54 11.66 -15.04 -4.16
CA GLU A 54 10.56 -14.47 -4.92
C GLU A 54 10.80 -14.39 -6.43
N THR A 55 12.03 -14.58 -6.91
CA THR A 55 12.35 -14.46 -8.34
C THR A 55 13.03 -15.68 -8.94
N THR A 56 13.49 -16.65 -8.13
CA THR A 56 14.24 -17.80 -8.63
C THR A 56 13.77 -19.10 -7.98
N CYS A 57 13.48 -20.11 -8.81
CA CYS A 57 13.05 -21.42 -8.33
C CYS A 57 14.17 -22.13 -7.55
N ARG A 58 13.96 -22.40 -6.25
CA ARG A 58 14.95 -23.07 -5.38
C ARG A 58 15.36 -24.50 -5.74
N PHE A 59 14.74 -25.11 -6.75
CA PHE A 59 15.00 -26.50 -7.15
C PHE A 59 15.72 -26.61 -8.49
N CYS A 60 15.32 -25.79 -9.47
CA CYS A 60 15.90 -25.83 -10.82
C CYS A 60 16.56 -24.51 -11.23
N GLU A 61 16.61 -23.53 -10.32
CA GLU A 61 17.26 -22.22 -10.47
C GLU A 61 16.72 -21.37 -11.62
N ALA A 62 15.60 -21.78 -12.23
CA ALA A 62 14.94 -21.02 -13.27
C ALA A 62 14.37 -19.70 -12.71
N GLN A 63 14.46 -18.65 -13.52
CA GLN A 63 13.79 -17.38 -13.26
C GLN A 63 12.28 -17.57 -13.25
N LEU A 64 11.63 -17.11 -12.18
CA LEU A 64 10.18 -17.10 -12.04
C LEU A 64 9.57 -15.89 -12.75
N PRO A 65 8.31 -15.96 -13.20
CA PRO A 65 7.63 -14.83 -13.82
C PRO A 65 7.50 -13.65 -12.84
N ASP A 66 7.42 -12.42 -13.38
CA ASP A 66 7.16 -11.23 -12.57
C ASP A 66 5.74 -11.30 -11.99
N TRP A 67 5.65 -11.17 -10.66
CA TRP A 67 4.40 -11.29 -9.92
C TRP A 67 3.61 -9.98 -9.86
N LYS A 68 4.28 -8.83 -10.05
CA LYS A 68 3.66 -7.51 -9.89
C LYS A 68 2.45 -7.29 -10.79
N PRO A 69 2.45 -7.68 -12.09
CA PRO A 69 1.30 -7.50 -12.96
C PRO A 69 0.06 -8.26 -12.47
N ILE A 70 0.24 -9.44 -11.86
CA ILE A 70 -0.85 -10.27 -11.34
C ILE A 70 -1.49 -9.60 -10.12
N LEU A 71 -0.68 -8.97 -9.25
CA LEU A 71 -1.17 -8.30 -8.04
C LEU A 71 -1.61 -6.86 -8.26
N THR A 72 -1.40 -6.31 -9.46
CA THR A 72 -1.74 -4.92 -9.79
C THR A 72 -3.16 -4.84 -10.36
N PRO A 73 -4.13 -4.24 -9.65
CA PRO A 73 -5.52 -4.20 -10.11
C PRO A 73 -5.76 -3.26 -11.32
N SER A 74 -4.93 -2.23 -11.51
CA SER A 74 -4.98 -1.35 -12.69
C SER A 74 -3.67 -0.58 -12.85
N ALA A 75 -3.02 -0.70 -14.01
CA ALA A 75 -1.77 -0.01 -14.30
C ALA A 75 -1.90 1.52 -14.29
N GLU A 76 -3.01 2.05 -14.82
CA GLU A 76 -3.25 3.50 -14.90
C GLU A 76 -3.39 4.16 -13.52
N GLU A 77 -3.93 3.42 -12.55
CA GLU A 77 -4.17 3.95 -11.21
C GLU A 77 -2.92 3.91 -10.36
N VAL A 78 -2.14 2.83 -10.49
CA VAL A 78 -0.82 2.71 -9.89
C VAL A 78 0.12 3.79 -10.41
N ALA A 79 0.00 4.18 -11.69
CA ALA A 79 0.80 5.27 -12.27
C ALA A 79 0.53 6.65 -11.65
N LYS A 80 -0.69 6.89 -11.15
CA LYS A 80 -1.09 8.17 -10.51
C LYS A 80 -0.92 8.17 -8.99
N ALA A 81 -0.59 7.02 -8.40
CA ALA A 81 -0.49 6.87 -6.97
C ALA A 81 0.83 7.47 -6.45
N SER A 82 0.76 8.23 -5.35
CA SER A 82 1.93 8.65 -4.57
C SER A 82 1.98 7.79 -3.30
N PRO A 83 2.83 6.75 -3.25
CA PRO A 83 2.90 5.86 -2.11
C PRO A 83 3.59 6.55 -0.93
N THR A 84 2.99 6.40 0.25
CA THR A 84 3.51 6.91 1.52
C THR A 84 3.53 5.77 2.52
N MET A 85 4.61 5.65 3.29
CA MET A 85 4.76 4.73 4.40
C MET A 85 4.75 5.49 5.73
N SER A 86 4.11 4.92 6.74
CA SER A 86 4.25 5.38 8.12
C SER A 86 5.44 4.66 8.75
N VAL A 87 6.45 5.41 9.15
CA VAL A 87 7.66 4.90 9.82
C VAL A 87 7.53 5.20 11.31
N THR A 88 7.65 4.16 12.14
CA THR A 88 7.59 4.29 13.61
C THR A 88 8.94 3.94 14.22
N PHE A 89 9.51 4.86 15.00
CA PHE A 89 10.77 4.64 15.73
C PHE A 89 10.74 5.41 17.05
N ASN A 90 11.09 4.74 18.16
CA ASN A 90 11.04 5.30 19.52
C ASN A 90 9.71 6.00 19.86
N GLY A 91 8.58 5.42 19.43
CA GLY A 91 7.24 5.96 19.65
C GLY A 91 6.87 7.17 18.76
N GLN A 92 7.79 7.67 17.95
CA GLN A 92 7.52 8.73 16.97
C GLN A 92 7.08 8.13 15.64
N VAL A 93 6.10 8.75 15.00
CA VAL A 93 5.54 8.31 13.72
C VAL A 93 5.74 9.41 12.68
N HIS A 94 6.38 9.08 11.56
CA HIS A 94 6.57 9.99 10.43
C HIS A 94 6.04 9.35 9.14
N HIS A 95 5.44 10.18 8.29
CA HIS A 95 4.97 9.76 6.97
C HIS A 95 6.00 10.12 5.92
N VAL A 96 6.52 9.11 5.21
CA VAL A 96 7.56 9.26 4.20
C VAL A 96 7.01 8.83 2.85
N THR A 97 7.11 9.71 1.84
CA THR A 97 6.83 9.34 0.46
C THR A 97 7.93 8.44 -0.06
N VAL A 98 7.58 7.26 -0.55
CA VAL A 98 8.56 6.25 -0.98
C VAL A 98 8.65 6.18 -2.50
N LYS A 99 9.81 5.76 -3.00
CA LYS A 99 10.05 5.59 -4.43
C LYS A 99 10.55 4.17 -4.71
N GLY A 100 10.04 3.58 -5.79
CA GLY A 100 10.60 2.34 -6.32
C GLY A 100 11.91 2.58 -7.07
N GLY A 101 12.51 1.49 -7.56
CA GLY A 101 13.71 1.55 -8.41
C GLY A 101 15.03 1.49 -7.64
N PRO A 102 16.17 1.58 -8.35
CA PRO A 102 17.49 1.23 -7.83
C PRO A 102 17.93 2.06 -6.61
N ASN A 103 17.60 3.36 -6.61
CA ASN A 103 18.00 4.29 -5.55
C ASN A 103 16.93 4.47 -4.46
N GLY A 104 15.75 3.87 -4.65
CA GLY A 104 14.60 4.10 -3.78
C GLY A 104 14.89 3.73 -2.33
N TYR A 105 15.60 2.61 -2.11
CA TYR A 105 15.96 2.16 -0.77
C TYR A 105 16.99 3.08 -0.10
N SER A 106 18.05 3.47 -0.81
CA SER A 106 19.07 4.36 -0.25
C SER A 106 18.51 5.74 0.09
N ASP A 107 17.62 6.27 -0.75
CA ASP A 107 16.93 7.53 -0.49
C ASP A 107 16.02 7.41 0.75
N PHE A 108 15.25 6.32 0.85
CA PHE A 108 14.39 6.05 2.00
C PHE A 108 15.17 5.96 3.31
N ILE A 109 16.30 5.25 3.32
CA ILE A 109 17.16 5.13 4.50
C ILE A 109 17.73 6.49 4.91
N ARG A 110 18.22 7.28 3.95
CA ARG A 110 18.73 8.63 4.21
C ARG A 110 17.65 9.53 4.82
N ASP A 111 16.43 9.46 4.29
CA ASP A 111 15.30 10.24 4.80
C ASP A 111 14.95 9.84 6.24
N ILE A 112 14.88 8.53 6.54
CA ILE A 112 14.66 8.02 7.91
C ILE A 112 15.77 8.49 8.87
N GLN A 113 17.04 8.36 8.47
CA GLN A 113 18.16 8.77 9.31
C GLN A 113 18.11 10.26 9.63
N SER A 114 17.79 11.09 8.62
CA SER A 114 17.61 12.53 8.79
C SER A 114 16.44 12.87 9.73
N ILE A 115 15.29 12.22 9.54
CA ILE A 115 14.07 12.47 10.33
C ILE A 115 14.25 12.12 11.81
N PHE A 116 14.84 10.96 12.09
CA PHE A 116 14.99 10.45 13.46
C PHE A 116 16.32 10.83 14.12
N GLY A 117 17.19 11.58 13.43
CA GLY A 117 18.50 11.97 13.94
C GLY A 117 19.42 10.78 14.22
N ILE A 118 19.33 9.72 13.40
CA ILE A 118 20.15 8.51 13.55
C ILE A 118 21.52 8.80 12.94
N THR A 119 22.53 8.99 13.79
CA THR A 119 23.88 9.43 13.39
C THR A 119 24.89 8.29 13.26
N THR A 120 24.59 7.10 13.78
CA THR A 120 25.54 5.98 13.88
C THR A 120 25.34 4.91 12.79
N GLU A 121 26.41 4.16 12.52
CA GLU A 121 26.44 2.88 11.77
C GLU A 121 25.64 1.75 12.47
N HIS A 122 24.40 2.03 12.87
CA HIS A 122 23.52 0.98 13.35
C HIS A 122 22.93 0.26 12.14
N ASP A 123 23.08 -1.06 12.13
CA ASP A 123 22.35 -1.93 11.20
C ASP A 123 20.84 -1.75 11.45
N MET A 124 20.22 -0.83 10.70
CA MET A 124 18.80 -0.57 10.78
C MET A 124 18.03 -1.78 10.26
N GLN A 125 17.44 -2.54 11.17
CA GLN A 125 16.52 -3.61 10.81
C GLN A 125 15.12 -3.04 10.56
N LEU A 126 14.68 -3.14 9.31
CA LEU A 126 13.34 -2.71 8.90
C LEU A 126 12.37 -3.89 8.88
N ALA A 127 11.14 -3.62 9.31
CA ALA A 127 9.99 -4.46 9.04
C ALA A 127 8.89 -3.61 8.41
N PHE A 128 8.26 -4.13 7.36
CA PHE A 128 7.20 -3.45 6.62
C PHE A 128 5.89 -4.20 6.82
N ASP A 129 4.93 -3.51 7.41
CA ASP A 129 3.57 -4.00 7.59
C ASP A 129 2.72 -3.53 6.41
N CYS A 130 2.26 -4.48 5.60
CA CYS A 130 1.56 -4.26 4.35
C CYS A 130 0.18 -4.91 4.38
N ALA A 131 -0.77 -4.39 3.59
CA ALA A 131 -1.96 -5.14 3.26
C ALA A 131 -1.65 -6.06 2.06
N ASP A 132 -1.89 -7.36 2.21
CA ASP A 132 -1.84 -8.33 1.12
C ASP A 132 -2.81 -7.88 0.00
N PRO A 133 -2.34 -7.66 -1.25
CA PRO A 133 -3.16 -7.06 -2.30
C PRO A 133 -4.45 -7.84 -2.63
N ILE A 134 -4.42 -9.15 -2.42
CA ILE A 134 -5.50 -10.08 -2.74
C ILE A 134 -6.47 -10.19 -1.56
N SER A 135 -5.96 -10.58 -0.40
CA SER A 135 -6.77 -10.94 0.77
C SER A 135 -7.07 -9.76 1.70
N GLY A 136 -6.30 -8.66 1.60
CA GLY A 136 -6.36 -7.52 2.52
C GLY A 136 -5.79 -7.81 3.91
N GLN A 137 -5.34 -9.04 4.18
CA GLN A 137 -4.75 -9.42 5.45
C GLN A 137 -3.39 -8.75 5.68
N LEU A 138 -3.00 -8.61 6.95
CA LEU A 138 -1.70 -8.06 7.31
C LEU A 138 -0.59 -9.01 6.86
N LEU A 139 0.34 -8.48 6.08
CA LEU A 139 1.55 -9.13 5.59
C LEU A 139 2.75 -8.39 6.15
N LYS A 140 3.65 -9.12 6.83
CA LYS A 140 4.90 -8.57 7.35
C LYS A 140 6.08 -8.98 6.47
N LEU A 141 6.77 -7.99 5.91
CA LEU A 141 7.97 -8.15 5.11
C LEU A 141 9.18 -7.64 5.90
N ASN A 142 10.36 -8.25 5.77
CA ASN A 142 11.51 -7.91 6.62
C ASN A 142 12.77 -7.61 5.81
N GLY A 143 13.55 -6.66 6.31
CA GLY A 143 14.88 -6.32 5.79
C GLY A 143 14.88 -5.52 4.49
N ALA A 144 16.07 -5.05 4.12
CA ALA A 144 16.32 -4.24 2.93
C ALA A 144 15.81 -4.88 1.63
N GLY A 145 15.97 -6.21 1.50
CA GLY A 145 15.58 -6.97 0.32
C GLY A 145 14.08 -6.89 0.01
N ALA A 146 13.23 -6.67 1.01
CA ALA A 146 11.80 -6.60 0.82
C ALA A 146 11.27 -5.20 0.48
N TYR A 147 12.12 -4.18 0.45
CA TYR A 147 11.72 -2.78 0.24
C TYR A 147 10.89 -2.59 -1.04
N GLN A 148 11.30 -3.18 -2.17
CA GLN A 148 10.58 -3.02 -3.43
C GLN A 148 9.18 -3.64 -3.39
N ALA A 149 9.01 -4.76 -2.67
CA ALA A 149 7.72 -5.37 -2.46
C ALA A 149 6.83 -4.51 -1.55
N ALA A 150 7.40 -3.93 -0.48
CA ALA A 150 6.69 -3.02 0.40
C ALA A 150 6.23 -1.74 -0.34
N VAL A 151 7.09 -1.15 -1.19
CA VAL A 151 6.71 -0.02 -2.05
C VAL A 151 5.55 -0.42 -2.96
N HIS A 152 5.59 -1.60 -3.57
CA HIS A 152 4.50 -2.07 -4.43
C HIS A 152 3.16 -2.17 -3.67
N CYS A 153 3.17 -2.75 -2.46
CA CYS A 153 1.99 -2.77 -1.59
C CYS A 153 1.49 -1.36 -1.22
N ALA A 154 2.41 -0.44 -0.92
CA ALA A 154 2.09 0.95 -0.63
C ALA A 154 1.46 1.66 -1.83
N THR A 155 1.94 1.39 -3.05
CA THR A 155 1.41 1.95 -4.29
C THR A 155 0.00 1.44 -4.59
N ILE A 156 -0.24 0.13 -4.45
CA ILE A 156 -1.59 -0.44 -4.58
C ILE A 156 -2.54 0.18 -3.53
N SER A 157 -2.07 0.33 -2.29
CA SER A 157 -2.87 0.94 -1.22
C SER A 157 -3.20 2.41 -1.52
N ALA A 158 -2.23 3.17 -2.04
CA ALA A 158 -2.44 4.55 -2.46
C ALA A 158 -3.43 4.64 -3.64
N ALA A 159 -3.32 3.76 -4.64
CA ALA A 159 -4.27 3.67 -5.75
C ALA A 159 -5.70 3.35 -5.27
N LYS A 160 -5.86 2.40 -4.34
CA LYS A 160 -7.15 2.08 -3.71
C LYS A 160 -7.74 3.30 -2.98
N ARG A 161 -6.93 4.10 -2.27
CA ARG A 161 -7.39 5.34 -1.61
C ARG A 161 -7.91 6.37 -2.60
N LEU A 162 -7.25 6.54 -3.75
CA LEU A 162 -7.74 7.44 -4.80
C LEU A 162 -9.15 7.04 -5.28
N ARG A 163 -9.43 5.73 -5.44
CA ARG A 163 -10.78 5.24 -5.77
C ARG A 163 -11.81 5.56 -4.69
N GLY A 164 -11.48 5.30 -3.42
CA GLY A 164 -12.37 5.59 -2.28
C GLY A 164 -12.68 7.09 -2.17
N TRP A 165 -11.66 7.93 -2.30
CA TRP A 165 -11.77 9.39 -2.27
C TRP A 165 -12.58 9.95 -3.45
N SER A 166 -12.40 9.42 -4.66
CA SER A 166 -13.19 9.80 -5.84
C SER A 166 -14.65 9.36 -5.77
N ARG A 167 -14.97 8.29 -5.03
CA ARG A 167 -16.36 7.88 -4.78
C ARG A 167 -17.07 8.86 -3.84
N GLN A 168 -16.35 9.33 -2.81
CA GLN A 168 -16.87 10.26 -1.80
C GLN A 168 -17.08 11.68 -2.35
N ARG A 169 -16.29 12.12 -3.34
CA ARG A 169 -16.55 13.39 -4.07
C ARG A 169 -17.77 13.34 -4.98
N ARG A 170 -18.20 12.17 -5.46
CA ARG A 170 -19.41 12.06 -6.31
C ARG A 170 -20.72 12.17 -5.51
N THR A 171 -20.68 11.98 -4.20
CA THR A 171 -21.83 12.14 -3.30
C THR A 171 -22.00 13.56 -2.77
N VAL A 172 -21.10 14.49 -3.10
CA VAL A 172 -21.29 15.92 -2.85
C VAL A 172 -21.37 16.60 -4.21
N ALA A 173 -22.58 16.67 -4.78
CA ALA A 173 -22.82 17.49 -5.95
C ALA A 173 -22.42 18.95 -5.63
N PRO A 174 -21.74 19.67 -6.53
CA PRO A 174 -21.49 21.09 -6.34
C PRO A 174 -22.85 21.81 -6.35
N ALA A 175 -23.15 22.54 -5.28
CA ALA A 175 -24.24 23.51 -5.31
C ALA A 175 -24.00 24.46 -6.49
N ALA A 176 -25.01 24.59 -7.35
CA ALA A 176 -24.96 25.41 -8.55
C ALA A 176 -24.56 26.86 -8.21
N PRO A 177 -23.77 27.54 -9.07
CA PRO A 177 -23.45 28.94 -8.88
C PRO A 177 -24.68 29.80 -9.18
N VAL A 178 -25.18 30.52 -8.18
CA VAL A 178 -26.08 31.66 -8.39
C VAL A 178 -25.24 32.87 -8.79
N ALA A 179 -25.36 33.26 -10.05
CA ALA A 179 -24.89 34.53 -10.57
C ALA A 179 -25.99 35.58 -10.41
N ASP A 180 -25.72 36.64 -9.66
CA ASP A 180 -25.55 38.02 -10.16
C ASP A 180 -25.75 39.06 -9.03
N ALA A 181 -24.79 39.99 -8.96
CA ALA A 181 -24.89 41.29 -8.28
C ALA A 181 -25.86 42.20 -9.08
N GLU A 182 -26.49 43.26 -8.59
CA GLU A 182 -26.07 44.33 -7.69
C GLU A 182 -27.30 45.27 -7.46
N ALA A 183 -27.19 46.19 -6.49
CA ALA A 183 -27.84 47.53 -6.41
C ALA A 183 -28.70 47.85 -5.17
N LEU A 184 -28.02 48.46 -4.20
CA LEU A 184 -28.32 49.72 -3.50
C LEU A 184 -29.72 50.00 -2.87
N SER A 185 -29.60 50.26 -1.56
CA SER A 185 -30.06 51.46 -0.83
C SER A 185 -31.34 51.38 0.01
N GLN A 186 -31.26 52.10 1.14
CA GLN A 186 -32.30 52.52 2.08
C GLN A 186 -32.75 51.47 3.10
N LEU A 187 -33.10 51.78 4.35
CA LEU A 187 -32.74 52.77 5.37
C LEU A 187 -33.53 52.26 6.62
N GLU A 188 -33.16 52.73 7.82
CA GLU A 188 -33.96 52.66 9.07
C GLU A 188 -33.90 51.38 9.93
N SER A 189 -33.10 51.49 11.00
CA SER A 189 -33.33 50.90 12.34
C SER A 189 -34.57 51.55 13.01
N PRO A 190 -34.98 51.24 14.27
CA PRO A 190 -34.56 50.18 15.22
C PRO A 190 -35.77 49.50 15.94
N SER A 191 -35.55 48.39 16.65
CA SER A 191 -36.10 48.18 18.02
C SER A 191 -35.68 46.84 18.62
N THR A 192 -35.29 46.91 19.89
CA THR A 192 -34.80 45.85 20.79
C THR A 192 -35.97 45.41 21.73
N PRO A 193 -35.78 44.49 22.71
CA PRO A 193 -35.84 43.02 22.70
C PRO A 193 -37.11 42.53 23.51
N PRO A 194 -37.28 41.27 24.04
CA PRO A 194 -36.43 40.65 25.09
C PRO A 194 -36.32 39.09 25.13
N ARG A 195 -35.30 38.64 25.87
CA ARG A 195 -35.16 37.46 26.77
C ARG A 195 -35.99 36.19 26.54
N HIS A 196 -35.31 35.03 26.48
CA HIS A 196 -35.36 33.98 27.52
C HIS A 196 -34.29 32.88 27.31
N MET A 197 -33.55 32.54 28.38
CA MET A 197 -32.76 31.31 28.58
C MET A 197 -33.66 30.17 29.14
N PRO A 198 -33.15 28.97 29.48
CA PRO A 198 -32.31 27.99 28.76
C PRO A 198 -32.91 26.56 28.86
N ASN A 199 -32.06 25.54 28.63
CA ASN A 199 -32.19 24.10 28.94
C ASN A 199 -32.89 23.21 27.90
N ALA A 200 -32.18 22.21 27.35
CA ALA A 200 -31.93 20.92 28.01
C ALA A 200 -31.38 19.91 26.98
N HIS A 201 -30.35 19.16 27.39
CA HIS A 201 -29.99 17.87 26.80
C HIS A 201 -31.16 16.87 26.97
N PRO A 202 -31.21 15.79 26.17
CA PRO A 202 -30.64 14.55 26.69
C PRO A 202 -29.90 13.69 25.65
N CYS A 203 -28.90 12.97 26.17
CA CYS A 203 -28.36 11.73 25.63
C CYS A 203 -29.48 10.68 25.50
N TRP A 204 -29.51 9.95 24.40
CA TRP A 204 -30.13 8.62 24.33
C TRP A 204 -29.29 7.73 23.39
N ASP A 205 -28.80 6.67 24.02
CA ASP A 205 -28.46 5.31 23.56
C ASP A 205 -28.05 5.04 22.10
#